data_AF-A0AB33R6D8-F1
#
_entry.id   AF-A0AB33R6D8-F1
#
_cell.length_a   1.000
_cell.length_b   1.000
_cell.length_c   1.000
_cell.angle_alpha   90.00
_cell.angle_beta   90.00
_cell.angle_gamma   90.00
#
_symmetry.space_group_name_H-M   'P 1'
#
loop_
_entity.id
_entity.type
_entity.pdbx_description
1 polymer ?
#
loop_
_entity_poly.entity_id
_entity_poly.type
_entity_poly.pdbx_seq_one_letter_code
_entity_poly.pdbx_strand_id
1 'polypeptide(L)'
;MEHILVLPEELNIKLQNAYIQQTTINEWQNIGINSVSDLLVRVIEQLNNNDSKLNLKKYRFEDKKIIKNRLNNLGNTSIYSGFIEDMKGNILGLIFYIEPNTSSGNDLVTRNIWPTLIGIQESFSDQKIDLYFTSRPVYIVNLNETTRSLQNAFKILVLCYIILNFKYIDIFNRPFVDVIPNYNNFSNSIEAFKSLTSLDNYSNLLSVLGVNDYFTYDTNKKILKVLPDRLKLRGANPSAEVYRYYSKVLPACYIAKNEGYIIDFTELYGIRISGVITLKKYLNKLNN
;
A
#
# COMPACT_ATOMS: atom_id res chain seq x y z
N MET A 1 -22.62 -14.27 -0.95
CA MET A 1 -23.32 -12.99 -1.21
C MET A 1 -22.55 -12.29 -2.31
N GLU A 2 -23.23 -11.63 -3.26
CA GLU A 2 -22.55 -10.88 -4.33
C GLU A 2 -22.10 -9.53 -3.80
N HIS A 3 -20.92 -9.07 -4.24
CA HIS A 3 -20.38 -7.77 -3.87
C HIS A 3 -20.09 -6.92 -5.12
N ILE A 4 -20.03 -5.60 -4.91
CA ILE A 4 -19.83 -4.61 -5.96
C ILE A 4 -18.48 -3.91 -5.74
N LEU A 5 -17.72 -3.80 -6.83
CA LEU A 5 -16.50 -3.01 -6.88
C LEU A 5 -16.85 -1.55 -7.24
N VAL A 6 -16.65 -0.62 -6.30
CA VAL A 6 -16.88 0.81 -6.53
C VAL A 6 -15.53 1.48 -6.79
N LEU A 7 -15.42 2.16 -7.93
CA LEU A 7 -14.20 2.83 -8.38
C LEU A 7 -14.47 4.32 -8.64
N PRO A 8 -13.48 5.21 -8.48
CA PRO A 8 -13.67 6.62 -8.82
C PRO A 8 -13.80 6.82 -10.33
N GLU A 9 -14.67 7.73 -10.77
CA GLU A 9 -14.82 8.12 -12.18
C GLU A 9 -13.50 8.55 -12.83
N GLU A 10 -12.60 9.17 -12.06
CA GLU A 10 -11.26 9.55 -12.54
C GLU A 10 -10.45 8.36 -13.05
N LEU A 11 -10.66 7.16 -12.49
CA LEU A 11 -9.99 5.96 -12.97
C LEU A 11 -10.44 5.64 -14.40
N ASN A 12 -11.74 5.69 -14.69
CA ASN A 12 -12.25 5.42 -16.03
C ASN A 12 -11.60 6.38 -17.04
N ILE A 13 -11.57 7.68 -16.73
CA ILE A 13 -10.95 8.69 -17.58
C ILE A 13 -9.47 8.36 -17.85
N LYS A 14 -8.71 7.98 -16.80
CA LYS A 14 -7.29 7.62 -16.94
C LYS A 14 -7.08 6.35 -17.75
N LEU A 15 -7.92 5.33 -17.57
CA LEU A 15 -7.86 4.10 -18.36
C LEU A 15 -8.14 4.36 -19.83
N GLN A 16 -9.19 5.13 -20.15
CA GLN A 16 -9.52 5.49 -21.52
C GLN A 16 -8.38 6.28 -22.19
N ASN A 17 -7.82 7.27 -21.48
CA ASN A 17 -6.71 8.07 -22.00
C ASN A 17 -5.43 7.26 -22.21
N ALA A 18 -5.15 6.30 -21.33
CA ALA A 18 -4.02 5.39 -21.49
C ALA A 18 -4.22 4.46 -22.69
N TYR A 19 -5.43 3.93 -22.88
CA TYR A 19 -5.79 3.02 -23.97
C TYR A 19 -6.02 3.71 -25.33
N ILE A 20 -5.40 4.88 -25.53
CA ILE A 20 -5.24 5.53 -26.84
C ILE A 20 -3.77 5.46 -27.29
N GLN A 21 -2.84 5.22 -26.36
CA GLN A 21 -1.42 5.18 -26.66
C GLN A 21 -1.00 3.80 -27.14
N GLN A 22 -0.32 3.75 -28.29
CA GLN A 22 0.08 2.48 -28.91
C GLN A 22 0.93 1.60 -27.99
N THR A 23 1.80 2.21 -27.18
CA THR A 23 2.62 1.49 -26.20
C THR A 23 1.76 0.78 -25.16
N THR A 24 0.76 1.46 -24.60
CA THR A 24 -0.18 0.88 -23.63
C THR A 24 -1.05 -0.19 -24.28
N ILE A 25 -1.55 0.06 -25.49
CA ILE A 25 -2.36 -0.90 -26.25
C ILE A 25 -1.58 -2.20 -26.45
N ASN A 26 -0.32 -2.13 -26.88
CA ASN A 26 0.52 -3.32 -27.08
C ASN A 26 0.71 -4.11 -25.78
N GLU A 27 1.02 -3.43 -24.67
CA GLU A 27 1.20 -4.10 -23.36
C GLU A 27 -0.08 -4.79 -22.88
N TRP A 28 -1.26 -4.20 -23.10
CA TRP A 28 -2.54 -4.79 -22.71
C TRP A 28 -2.92 -5.96 -23.62
N GLN A 29 -2.72 -5.83 -24.93
CA GLN A 29 -2.97 -6.90 -25.89
C GLN A 29 -2.08 -8.13 -25.65
N ASN A 30 -0.84 -7.92 -25.22
CA ASN A 30 0.08 -9.01 -24.84
C ASN A 30 -0.47 -9.92 -23.72
N ILE A 31 -1.38 -9.41 -22.89
CA ILE A 31 -2.04 -10.17 -21.82
C ILE A 31 -3.52 -10.48 -22.12
N GLY A 32 -3.94 -10.27 -23.38
CA GLY A 32 -5.27 -10.59 -23.90
C GLY A 32 -6.35 -9.56 -23.58
N ILE A 33 -5.98 -8.30 -23.29
CA ILE A 33 -6.90 -7.21 -22.96
C ILE A 33 -7.07 -6.31 -24.18
N ASN A 34 -8.29 -6.21 -24.72
CA ASN A 34 -8.58 -5.46 -25.94
C ASN A 34 -9.40 -4.18 -25.71
N SER A 35 -9.79 -3.91 -24.47
CA SER A 35 -10.55 -2.73 -24.09
C SER A 35 -10.41 -2.42 -22.60
N VAL A 36 -10.82 -1.21 -22.20
CA VAL A 36 -10.96 -0.84 -20.79
C VAL A 36 -11.96 -1.76 -20.06
N SER A 37 -13.01 -2.22 -20.75
CA SER A 37 -13.98 -3.15 -20.16
C SER A 37 -13.32 -4.50 -19.86
N ASP A 38 -12.52 -5.03 -20.79
CA ASP A 38 -11.79 -6.30 -20.58
C ASP A 38 -10.80 -6.18 -19.42
N LEU A 39 -10.15 -5.02 -19.27
CA LEU A 39 -9.27 -4.77 -18.14
C LEU A 39 -10.04 -4.82 -16.81
N LEU A 40 -11.21 -4.18 -16.71
CA LEU A 40 -12.00 -4.18 -15.49
C LEU A 40 -12.55 -5.57 -15.15
N VAL A 41 -12.90 -6.37 -16.16
CA VAL A 41 -13.23 -7.79 -15.99
C VAL A 41 -12.03 -8.55 -15.43
N ARG A 42 -10.84 -8.37 -16.01
CA ARG A 42 -9.61 -8.98 -15.52
C ARG A 42 -9.30 -8.58 -14.08
N VAL A 43 -9.52 -7.32 -13.70
CA VAL A 43 -9.35 -6.84 -12.31
C VAL A 43 -10.27 -7.60 -11.36
N ILE A 44 -11.56 -7.75 -11.71
CA ILE A 44 -12.53 -8.51 -10.92
C ILE A 44 -12.12 -9.98 -10.78
N GLU A 45 -11.70 -10.61 -11.88
CA GLU A 45 -11.23 -12.00 -11.88
C GLU A 45 -10.02 -12.17 -10.94
N GLN A 46 -9.01 -11.30 -11.06
CA GLN A 46 -7.82 -11.38 -10.22
C GLN A 46 -8.12 -11.11 -8.74
N LEU A 47 -9.02 -10.17 -8.43
CA LEU A 47 -9.50 -9.94 -7.06
C LEU A 47 -10.19 -11.19 -6.49
N ASN A 48 -11.11 -11.80 -7.24
CA ASN A 48 -11.81 -13.01 -6.82
C ASN A 48 -10.88 -14.23 -6.71
N ASN A 49 -9.86 -14.33 -7.57
CA ASN A 49 -8.85 -15.39 -7.49
C ASN A 49 -7.97 -15.23 -6.24
N ASN A 50 -7.62 -13.99 -5.88
CA ASN A 50 -6.87 -13.69 -4.67
C ASN A 50 -7.72 -13.90 -3.40
N ASP A 51 -9.03 -13.67 -3.48
CA ASP A 51 -9.96 -13.82 -2.36
C ASP A 51 -11.36 -14.22 -2.85
N SER A 52 -11.63 -15.53 -2.85
CA SER A 52 -12.88 -16.09 -3.36
C SER A 52 -14.12 -15.65 -2.58
N LYS A 53 -13.95 -15.17 -1.34
CA LYS A 53 -15.05 -14.63 -0.53
C LYS A 53 -15.54 -13.27 -1.04
N LEU A 54 -14.74 -12.58 -1.85
CA LEU A 54 -15.15 -11.32 -2.46
C LEU A 54 -16.32 -11.50 -3.43
N ASN A 55 -16.38 -12.59 -4.20
CA ASN A 55 -17.47 -12.88 -5.13
C ASN A 55 -18.00 -11.63 -5.89
N LEU A 56 -17.06 -10.83 -6.43
CA LEU A 56 -17.35 -9.63 -7.19
C LEU A 56 -17.97 -10.02 -8.53
N LYS A 57 -19.15 -9.47 -8.82
CA LYS A 57 -19.87 -9.71 -10.08
C LYS A 57 -20.09 -8.45 -10.90
N LYS A 58 -19.97 -7.29 -10.26
CA LYS A 58 -20.28 -5.99 -10.86
C LYS A 58 -19.26 -4.97 -10.39
N TYR A 59 -19.07 -3.95 -11.22
CA TYR A 59 -18.42 -2.72 -10.82
C TYR A 59 -19.30 -1.52 -11.17
N ARG A 60 -19.05 -0.40 -10.52
CA ARG A 60 -19.54 0.90 -10.96
C ARG A 60 -18.51 1.98 -10.71
N PHE A 61 -18.62 3.06 -11.49
CA PHE A 61 -17.90 4.30 -11.23
C PHE A 61 -18.76 5.23 -10.38
N GLU A 62 -18.13 5.99 -9.49
CA GLU A 62 -18.79 6.90 -8.57
C GLU A 62 -17.92 8.16 -8.37
N ASP A 63 -18.55 9.31 -8.20
CA ASP A 63 -17.83 10.58 -7.98
C ASP A 63 -16.93 10.49 -6.74
N LYS A 64 -15.70 11.00 -6.88
CA LYS A 64 -14.69 10.97 -5.80
C LYS A 64 -15.19 11.56 -4.48
N LYS A 65 -16.04 12.58 -4.48
CA LYS A 65 -16.55 13.21 -3.25
C LYS A 65 -17.53 12.27 -2.56
N ILE A 66 -18.37 11.56 -3.32
CA ILE A 66 -19.26 10.55 -2.76
C ILE A 66 -18.44 9.42 -2.13
N ILE A 67 -17.43 8.91 -2.84
CA ILE A 67 -16.51 7.90 -2.29
C ILE A 67 -15.84 8.40 -1.00
N LYS A 68 -15.33 9.64 -0.99
CA LYS A 68 -14.70 10.25 0.19
C LYS A 68 -15.65 10.26 1.40
N ASN A 69 -16.89 10.70 1.18
CA ASN A 69 -17.91 10.78 2.22
C ASN A 69 -18.26 9.38 2.77
N ARG A 70 -18.44 8.40 1.88
CA ARG A 70 -18.75 7.02 2.27
C ARG A 70 -17.63 6.34 3.05
N LEU A 71 -16.38 6.66 2.72
CA LEU A 71 -15.22 6.19 3.46
C LEU A 71 -14.99 6.93 4.78
N ASN A 72 -15.74 8.01 5.05
CA ASN A 72 -15.49 8.94 6.14
C ASN A 72 -14.02 9.43 6.15
N ASN A 73 -13.48 9.73 4.96
CA ASN A 73 -12.08 10.13 4.79
C ASN A 73 -11.95 11.65 5.02
N LEU A 74 -11.25 12.05 6.08
CA LEU A 74 -11.01 13.47 6.40
C LEU A 74 -9.86 14.10 5.59
N GLY A 75 -9.11 13.30 4.84
CA GLY A 75 -8.01 13.76 3.99
C GLY A 75 -8.47 14.58 2.78
N ASN A 76 -7.53 15.23 2.09
CA ASN A 76 -7.86 16.20 1.04
C ASN A 76 -8.35 15.56 -0.28
N THR A 77 -8.04 14.29 -0.56
CA THR A 77 -8.41 13.61 -1.82
C THR A 77 -8.71 12.12 -1.63
N SER A 78 -9.68 11.59 -2.37
CA SER A 78 -10.04 10.16 -2.48
C SER A 78 -9.83 9.61 -3.90
N ILE A 79 -9.17 10.39 -4.76
CA ILE A 79 -9.12 10.17 -6.22
C ILE A 79 -8.36 8.92 -6.65
N TYR A 80 -7.80 8.16 -5.69
CA TYR A 80 -7.02 6.95 -5.94
C TYR A 80 -7.53 5.75 -5.13
N SER A 81 -8.73 5.90 -4.56
CA SER A 81 -9.35 4.88 -3.72
C SER A 81 -10.76 4.60 -4.20
N GLY A 82 -11.10 3.32 -4.22
CA GLY A 82 -12.45 2.80 -4.29
C GLY A 82 -12.71 1.92 -3.08
N PHE A 83 -13.77 1.14 -3.14
CA PHE A 83 -14.10 0.16 -2.10
C PHE A 83 -14.94 -0.99 -2.64
N ILE A 84 -14.98 -2.06 -1.87
CA ILE A 84 -15.88 -3.19 -2.08
C ILE A 84 -17.06 -3.02 -1.12
N GLU A 85 -18.27 -3.16 -1.64
CA GLU A 85 -19.48 -3.13 -0.82
C GLU A 85 -20.36 -4.35 -1.03
N ASP A 86 -21.15 -4.66 0.00
CA ASP A 86 -22.27 -5.58 -0.13
C ASP A 86 -23.50 -4.91 -0.74
N MET A 87 -24.52 -5.73 -1.04
CA MET A 87 -25.81 -5.25 -1.56
C MET A 87 -26.59 -4.35 -0.58
N LYS A 88 -26.16 -4.24 0.68
CA LYS A 88 -26.74 -3.35 1.69
C LYS A 88 -25.97 -2.02 1.80
N GLY A 89 -24.90 -1.85 1.03
CA GLY A 89 -24.05 -0.65 1.03
C GLY A 89 -22.99 -0.64 2.15
N ASN A 90 -22.77 -1.75 2.85
CA ASN A 90 -21.70 -1.86 3.84
C ASN A 90 -20.35 -1.99 3.14
N ILE A 91 -19.37 -1.19 3.57
CA ILE A 91 -18.02 -1.24 3.01
C ILE A 91 -17.22 -2.37 3.64
N LEU A 92 -16.90 -3.37 2.83
CA LEU A 92 -16.21 -4.61 3.22
C LEU A 92 -14.70 -4.52 3.05
N GLY A 93 -14.21 -3.71 2.11
CA GLY A 93 -12.78 -3.61 1.80
C GLY A 93 -12.45 -2.31 1.08
N LEU A 94 -11.19 -1.90 1.18
CA LEU A 94 -10.66 -0.73 0.48
C LEU A 94 -9.93 -1.17 -0.78
N ILE A 95 -10.14 -0.46 -1.87
CA ILE A 95 -9.46 -0.69 -3.14
C ILE A 95 -8.59 0.52 -3.45
N PHE A 96 -7.34 0.28 -3.79
CA PHE A 96 -6.43 1.29 -4.34
C PHE A 96 -5.94 0.83 -5.69
N TYR A 97 -5.64 1.78 -6.56
CA TYR A 97 -5.02 1.47 -7.84
C TYR A 97 -3.77 2.29 -8.07
N ILE A 98 -2.85 1.67 -8.80
CA ILE A 98 -1.66 2.31 -9.35
C ILE A 98 -2.01 2.60 -10.80
N GLU A 99 -1.92 3.87 -11.17
CA GLU A 99 -2.52 4.38 -12.40
C GLU A 99 -1.85 3.80 -13.64
N PRO A 100 -2.58 3.64 -14.75
CA PRO A 100 -1.97 3.28 -16.03
C PRO A 100 -1.03 4.39 -16.49
N ASN A 101 -0.06 4.02 -17.33
CA ASN A 101 0.78 4.95 -18.09
C ASN A 101 1.39 6.12 -17.31
N THR A 102 1.94 5.86 -16.14
CA THR A 102 2.57 6.91 -15.33
C THR A 102 4.04 6.63 -15.08
N SER A 103 4.82 7.70 -15.18
CA SER A 103 6.27 7.69 -15.21
C SER A 103 6.94 7.94 -13.85
N SER A 104 6.19 8.03 -12.74
CA SER A 104 6.74 8.32 -11.40
C SER A 104 6.55 7.19 -10.37
N GLY A 105 7.26 6.07 -10.53
CA GLY A 105 7.07 4.83 -9.74
C GLY A 105 6.94 4.99 -8.21
N ASN A 106 7.85 5.74 -7.56
CA ASN A 106 7.85 5.88 -6.09
C ASN A 106 6.86 6.91 -5.54
N ASP A 107 6.49 7.94 -6.31
CA ASP A 107 5.46 8.89 -5.90
C ASP A 107 4.06 8.27 -6.01
N LEU A 108 3.85 7.34 -6.94
CA LEU A 108 2.53 6.84 -7.27
C LEU A 108 1.89 6.06 -6.14
N VAL A 109 2.53 5.01 -5.65
CA VAL A 109 1.88 4.14 -4.68
C VAL A 109 1.78 4.81 -3.32
N THR A 110 2.77 5.63 -2.94
CA THR A 110 2.78 6.31 -1.65
C THR A 110 1.76 7.46 -1.59
N ARG A 111 1.60 8.24 -2.66
CA ARG A 111 0.60 9.33 -2.73
C ARG A 111 -0.82 8.81 -2.99
N ASN A 112 -0.99 7.61 -3.52
CA ASN A 112 -2.32 7.08 -3.80
C ASN A 112 -2.95 6.40 -2.58
N ILE A 113 -2.13 5.78 -1.72
CA ILE A 113 -2.62 4.92 -0.65
C ILE A 113 -2.64 5.64 0.70
N TRP A 114 -1.48 6.13 1.15
CA TRP A 114 -1.34 6.63 2.51
C TRP A 114 -2.17 7.86 2.85
N PRO A 115 -2.37 8.87 1.98
CA PRO A 115 -3.22 10.00 2.32
C PRO A 115 -4.65 9.56 2.69
N THR A 116 -5.22 8.66 1.90
CA THR A 116 -6.56 8.12 2.15
C THR A 116 -6.58 7.27 3.42
N LEU A 117 -5.61 6.38 3.60
CA LEU A 117 -5.57 5.54 4.80
C LEU A 117 -5.42 6.38 6.07
N ILE A 118 -4.56 7.40 6.06
CA ILE A 118 -4.38 8.34 7.18
C ILE A 118 -5.66 9.11 7.42
N GLY A 119 -6.31 9.66 6.38
CA GLY A 119 -7.55 10.42 6.53
C GLY A 119 -8.74 9.56 7.02
N ILE A 120 -8.76 8.27 6.69
CA ILE A 120 -9.69 7.29 7.30
C ILE A 120 -9.29 7.02 8.75
N GLN A 121 -8.00 6.89 9.08
CA GLN A 121 -7.60 6.69 10.48
C GLN A 121 -7.97 7.87 11.37
N GLU A 122 -7.74 9.09 10.89
CA GLU A 122 -8.04 10.30 11.64
C GLU A 122 -9.52 10.38 12.03
N SER A 123 -10.44 9.86 11.21
CA SER A 123 -11.88 9.85 11.51
C SER A 123 -12.33 8.79 12.51
N PHE A 124 -11.50 7.77 12.78
CA PHE A 124 -11.82 6.68 13.70
C PHE A 124 -10.79 6.50 14.84
N SER A 125 -9.81 7.41 14.96
CA SER A 125 -8.62 7.21 15.81
C SER A 125 -8.91 7.02 17.30
N ASP A 126 -10.01 7.59 17.79
CA ASP A 126 -10.40 7.50 19.21
C ASP A 126 -11.33 6.31 19.50
N GLN A 127 -11.79 5.57 18.48
CA GLN A 127 -12.82 4.52 18.59
C GLN A 127 -12.31 3.10 18.32
N LYS A 128 -11.06 2.93 17.85
CA LYS A 128 -10.55 1.62 17.45
C LYS A 128 -9.88 0.89 18.60
N ILE A 129 -10.31 -0.35 18.85
CA ILE A 129 -9.61 -1.35 19.69
C ILE A 129 -8.57 -2.16 18.88
N ASP A 130 -8.70 -2.22 17.55
CA ASP A 130 -7.88 -3.05 16.67
C ASP A 130 -6.39 -2.68 16.60
N LEU A 131 -5.50 -3.67 16.77
CA LEU A 131 -4.05 -3.51 16.66
C LEU A 131 -3.60 -3.26 15.22
N TYR A 132 -4.41 -3.60 14.21
CA TYR A 132 -4.09 -3.29 12.81
C TYR A 132 -4.31 -1.81 12.48
N PHE A 133 -3.51 -1.29 11.55
CA PHE A 133 -3.60 0.09 11.10
C PHE A 133 -4.95 0.29 10.40
N THR A 134 -5.39 -0.65 9.56
CA THR A 134 -6.70 -0.61 8.91
C THR A 134 -7.60 -1.71 9.46
N SER A 135 -8.85 -1.38 9.78
CA SER A 135 -9.87 -2.35 10.25
C SER A 135 -10.61 -3.03 9.10
N ARG A 136 -10.18 -2.78 7.86
CA ARG A 136 -10.75 -3.35 6.63
C ARG A 136 -9.62 -3.91 5.79
N PRO A 137 -9.84 -5.03 5.08
CA PRO A 137 -8.91 -5.51 4.06
C PRO A 137 -8.60 -4.40 3.04
N VAL A 138 -7.34 -4.33 2.63
CA VAL A 138 -6.84 -3.38 1.64
C VAL A 138 -6.35 -4.16 0.43
N TYR A 139 -6.84 -3.81 -0.74
CA TYR A 139 -6.41 -4.37 -2.02
C TYR A 139 -5.74 -3.27 -2.83
N ILE A 140 -4.58 -3.55 -3.41
CA ILE A 140 -3.80 -2.64 -4.25
C ILE A 140 -3.68 -3.29 -5.61
N VAL A 141 -4.33 -2.69 -6.61
CA VAL A 141 -4.35 -3.19 -7.98
C VAL A 141 -3.37 -2.37 -8.82
N ASN A 142 -2.34 -3.02 -9.35
CA ASN A 142 -1.40 -2.39 -10.26
C ASN A 142 -1.92 -2.43 -11.70
N LEU A 143 -2.31 -1.27 -12.21
CA LEU A 143 -2.74 -1.07 -13.60
C LEU A 143 -1.65 -0.40 -14.45
N ASN A 144 -0.48 -0.13 -13.85
CA ASN A 144 0.64 0.51 -14.52
C ASN A 144 1.46 -0.51 -15.31
N GLU A 145 1.33 -0.47 -16.62
CA GLU A 145 2.05 -1.28 -17.61
C GLU A 145 3.54 -0.90 -17.72
N THR A 146 3.91 0.33 -17.33
CA THR A 146 5.26 0.85 -17.57
C THR A 146 6.33 0.12 -16.76
N THR A 147 7.58 0.24 -17.21
CA THR A 147 8.76 -0.31 -16.51
C THR A 147 9.00 0.30 -15.12
N ARG A 148 8.27 1.35 -14.73
CA ARG A 148 8.34 1.91 -13.37
C ARG A 148 7.92 0.90 -12.30
N SER A 149 6.96 0.04 -12.61
CA SER A 149 6.54 -1.06 -11.73
C SER A 149 7.60 -2.16 -11.56
N LEU A 150 8.64 -2.17 -12.41
CA LEU A 150 9.75 -3.12 -12.34
C LEU A 150 10.94 -2.61 -11.52
N GLN A 151 10.93 -1.34 -11.10
CA GLN A 151 12.05 -0.77 -10.34
C GLN A 151 12.12 -1.35 -8.92
N ASN A 152 13.33 -1.60 -8.43
CA ASN A 152 13.53 -2.20 -7.11
C ASN A 152 12.82 -1.44 -5.99
N ALA A 153 12.84 -0.10 -6.04
CA ALA A 153 12.19 0.73 -5.04
C ALA A 153 10.66 0.51 -4.98
N PHE A 154 10.02 0.29 -6.13
CA PHE A 154 8.59 -0.03 -6.21
C PHE A 154 8.32 -1.43 -5.64
N LYS A 155 9.11 -2.43 -6.03
CA LYS A 155 8.99 -3.81 -5.55
C LYS A 155 9.17 -3.91 -4.03
N ILE A 156 10.18 -3.22 -3.48
CA ILE A 156 10.38 -3.11 -2.02
C ILE A 156 9.14 -2.52 -1.35
N LEU A 157 8.56 -1.48 -1.94
CA LEU A 157 7.35 -0.86 -1.40
C LEU A 157 6.15 -1.81 -1.43
N VAL A 158 5.98 -2.61 -2.49
CA VAL A 158 4.97 -3.68 -2.56
C VAL A 158 5.17 -4.69 -1.42
N LEU A 159 6.40 -5.16 -1.20
CA LEU A 159 6.71 -6.08 -0.10
C LEU A 159 6.33 -5.50 1.27
N CYS A 160 6.61 -4.20 1.47
CA CYS A 160 6.23 -3.50 2.70
C CYS A 160 4.70 -3.51 2.92
N TYR A 161 3.90 -3.31 1.87
CA TYR A 161 2.45 -3.37 1.97
C TYR A 161 1.94 -4.78 2.27
N ILE A 162 2.54 -5.81 1.68
CA ILE A 162 2.15 -7.19 1.95
C ILE A 162 2.43 -7.57 3.41
N ILE A 163 3.53 -7.09 4.01
CA ILE A 163 3.82 -7.27 5.44
C ILE A 163 2.74 -6.62 6.32
N LEU A 164 2.14 -5.51 5.88
CA LEU A 164 0.97 -4.90 6.52
C LEU A 164 -0.36 -5.63 6.24
N ASN A 165 -0.29 -6.84 5.66
CA ASN A 165 -1.44 -7.64 5.26
C ASN A 165 -2.30 -6.98 4.17
N PHE A 166 -1.72 -6.11 3.34
CA PHE A 166 -2.39 -5.58 2.16
C PHE A 166 -2.22 -6.56 0.99
N LYS A 167 -3.29 -6.73 0.21
CA LYS A 167 -3.32 -7.66 -0.93
C LYS A 167 -2.90 -6.92 -2.19
N TYR A 168 -1.71 -7.22 -2.70
CA TYR A 168 -1.22 -6.64 -3.95
C TYR A 168 -1.55 -7.55 -5.14
N ILE A 169 -2.07 -6.96 -6.21
CA ILE A 169 -2.50 -7.64 -7.43
C ILE A 169 -1.87 -6.91 -8.61
N ASP A 170 -0.98 -7.58 -9.35
CA ASP A 170 -0.42 -7.05 -10.59
C ASP A 170 -1.15 -7.66 -11.79
N ILE A 171 -1.87 -6.83 -12.56
CA ILE A 171 -2.63 -7.31 -13.71
C ILE A 171 -1.72 -7.89 -14.82
N PHE A 172 -0.46 -7.47 -14.84
CA PHE A 172 0.57 -7.95 -15.76
C PHE A 172 1.38 -9.12 -15.20
N ASN A 173 1.03 -9.63 -14.01
CA ASN A 173 1.65 -10.78 -13.35
C ASN A 173 3.19 -10.70 -13.26
N ARG A 174 3.72 -9.52 -12.98
CA ARG A 174 5.16 -9.28 -12.88
C ARG A 174 5.70 -9.72 -11.50
N PRO A 175 6.91 -10.30 -11.44
CA PRO A 175 7.54 -10.67 -10.18
C PRO A 175 7.96 -9.42 -9.40
N PHE A 176 7.79 -9.47 -8.08
CA PHE A 176 8.23 -8.41 -7.16
C PHE A 176 9.06 -8.93 -5.97
N VAL A 177 9.11 -10.24 -5.74
CA VAL A 177 9.89 -10.86 -4.65
C VAL A 177 11.37 -11.02 -5.00
N ASP A 178 11.74 -10.81 -6.26
CA ASP A 178 13.11 -10.94 -6.78
C ASP A 178 14.08 -9.89 -6.23
N VAL A 179 13.58 -8.89 -5.50
CA VAL A 179 14.39 -7.86 -4.81
C VAL A 179 14.75 -8.24 -3.37
N ILE A 180 14.24 -9.36 -2.87
CA ILE A 180 14.57 -9.84 -1.54
C ILE A 180 16.06 -10.24 -1.53
N PRO A 181 16.87 -9.79 -0.56
CA PRO A 181 18.27 -10.20 -0.46
C PRO A 181 18.39 -11.73 -0.44
N ASN A 182 19.33 -12.28 -1.20
CA ASN A 182 19.53 -13.72 -1.36
C ASN A 182 18.31 -14.47 -1.92
N TYR A 183 17.45 -13.82 -2.72
CA TYR A 183 16.24 -14.43 -3.29
C TYR A 183 16.50 -15.81 -3.93
N ASN A 184 17.60 -15.94 -4.68
CA ASN A 184 17.98 -17.17 -5.38
C ASN A 184 18.32 -18.35 -4.45
N ASN A 185 18.49 -18.12 -3.15
CA ASN A 185 18.75 -19.17 -2.17
C ASN A 185 17.46 -19.78 -1.60
N PHE A 186 16.30 -19.22 -1.91
CA PHE A 186 15.01 -19.75 -1.46
C PHE A 186 14.41 -20.70 -2.50
N SER A 187 13.67 -21.71 -2.02
CA SER A 187 13.01 -22.69 -2.87
C SER A 187 11.81 -22.13 -3.63
N ASN A 188 11.17 -21.08 -3.10
CA ASN A 188 10.01 -20.42 -3.70
C ASN A 188 9.76 -19.02 -3.10
N SER A 189 8.81 -18.29 -3.69
CA SER A 189 8.43 -16.92 -3.28
C SER A 189 7.82 -16.84 -1.88
N ILE A 190 7.15 -17.90 -1.41
CA ILE A 190 6.54 -17.94 -0.07
C ILE A 190 7.63 -17.99 1.00
N GLU A 191 8.65 -18.81 0.78
CA GLU A 191 9.81 -18.88 1.67
C GLU A 191 10.58 -17.57 1.70
N ALA A 192 10.86 -16.99 0.53
CA ALA A 192 11.51 -15.68 0.43
C ALA A 192 10.73 -14.61 1.19
N PHE A 193 9.39 -14.56 1.04
CA PHE A 193 8.56 -13.61 1.77
C PHE A 193 8.56 -13.87 3.29
N LYS A 194 8.46 -15.13 3.73
CA LYS A 194 8.56 -15.49 5.15
C LYS A 194 9.87 -15.03 5.78
N SER A 195 10.96 -15.00 5.03
CA SER A 195 12.23 -14.48 5.56
C SER A 195 12.12 -13.03 6.05
N LEU A 196 11.23 -12.22 5.47
CA LEU A 196 11.01 -10.82 5.85
C LEU A 196 10.21 -10.65 7.15
N THR A 197 9.76 -11.74 7.79
CA THR A 197 9.14 -11.65 9.12
C THR A 197 10.17 -11.55 10.24
N SER A 198 11.47 -11.43 9.93
CA SER A 198 12.50 -11.06 10.89
C SER A 198 12.98 -9.62 10.73
N LEU A 199 13.29 -8.96 11.84
CA LEU A 199 13.81 -7.58 11.80
C LEU A 199 15.14 -7.49 11.05
N ASP A 200 16.01 -8.49 11.20
CA ASP A 200 17.30 -8.55 10.50
C ASP A 200 17.12 -8.50 8.97
N ASN A 201 16.30 -9.41 8.43
CA ASN A 201 16.07 -9.50 7.00
C ASN A 201 15.29 -8.30 6.46
N TYR A 202 14.31 -7.81 7.22
CA TYR A 202 13.56 -6.62 6.84
C TYR A 202 14.44 -5.36 6.86
N SER A 203 15.35 -5.24 7.83
CA SER A 203 16.34 -4.16 7.86
C SER A 203 17.30 -4.23 6.69
N ASN A 204 17.76 -5.44 6.31
CA ASN A 204 18.60 -5.64 5.15
C ASN A 204 17.89 -5.28 3.83
N LEU A 205 16.60 -5.62 3.70
CA LEU A 205 15.77 -5.24 2.55
C LEU A 205 15.72 -3.71 2.34
N LEU A 206 15.71 -2.93 3.42
CA LEU A 206 15.62 -1.48 3.39
C LEU A 206 16.98 -0.76 3.36
N SER A 207 18.06 -1.50 3.59
CA SER A 207 19.40 -0.95 3.69
C SER A 207 19.92 -0.46 2.34
N VAL A 208 20.49 0.75 2.32
CA VAL A 208 21.24 1.28 1.18
C VAL A 208 22.70 1.39 1.61
N LEU A 209 23.60 0.72 0.90
CA LEU A 209 25.03 0.63 1.27
C LEU A 209 25.23 0.13 2.72
N GLY A 210 24.38 -0.80 3.16
CA GLY A 210 24.42 -1.38 4.51
C GLY A 210 23.82 -0.52 5.62
N VAL A 211 23.20 0.62 5.29
CA VAL A 211 22.59 1.53 6.28
C VAL A 211 21.07 1.56 6.12
N ASN A 212 20.36 1.34 7.22
CA ASN A 212 18.91 1.51 7.32
C ASN A 212 18.59 2.87 7.98
N ASP A 213 18.04 3.79 7.19
CA ASP A 213 17.73 5.16 7.65
C ASP A 213 16.34 5.30 8.30
N TYR A 214 15.61 4.20 8.46
CA TYR A 214 14.22 4.21 8.99
C TYR A 214 14.17 3.79 10.45
N PHE A 215 15.01 2.83 10.84
CA PHE A 215 15.06 2.32 12.21
C PHE A 215 16.40 1.62 12.50
N THR A 216 16.73 1.53 13.78
CA THR A 216 17.72 0.59 14.31
C THR A 216 17.05 -0.34 15.32
N TYR A 217 17.71 -1.43 15.70
CA TYR A 217 17.22 -2.31 16.74
C TYR A 217 18.36 -2.93 17.55
N ASP A 218 18.08 -3.21 18.81
CA ASP A 218 18.97 -3.87 19.76
C ASP A 218 18.34 -5.21 20.14
N THR A 219 18.93 -6.30 19.67
CA THR A 219 18.45 -7.67 19.89
C THR A 219 18.49 -8.06 21.37
N ASN A 220 19.47 -7.55 22.13
CA ASN A 220 19.64 -7.89 23.54
C ASN A 220 18.61 -7.17 24.41
N LYS A 221 18.40 -5.87 24.16
CA LYS A 221 17.42 -5.07 24.90
C LYS A 221 16.00 -5.24 24.38
N LYS A 222 15.84 -5.87 23.22
CA LYS A 222 14.55 -5.99 22.51
C LYS A 222 13.91 -4.62 22.28
N ILE A 223 14.69 -3.68 21.75
CA ILE A 223 14.22 -2.33 21.42
C ILE A 223 14.38 -2.09 19.91
N LEU A 224 13.30 -1.71 19.23
CA LEU A 224 13.36 -1.11 17.90
C LEU A 224 13.23 0.40 18.05
N LYS A 225 14.23 1.16 17.58
CA LYS A 225 14.25 2.61 17.60
C LYS A 225 13.95 3.17 16.22
N VAL A 226 12.88 3.95 16.12
CA VAL A 226 12.43 4.61 14.89
C VAL A 226 13.24 5.89 14.66
N LEU A 227 13.83 6.06 13.47
CA LEU A 227 14.73 7.16 13.15
C LEU A 227 14.01 8.30 12.40
N PRO A 228 14.07 9.56 12.85
CA PRO A 228 13.33 10.68 12.27
C PRO A 228 13.98 11.30 11.02
N ASP A 229 15.20 10.93 10.64
CA ASP A 229 16.04 11.77 9.77
C ASP A 229 15.46 11.94 8.37
N ARG A 230 14.82 10.90 7.82
CA ARG A 230 14.08 10.97 6.56
C ARG A 230 12.90 11.96 6.58
N LEU A 231 12.36 12.28 7.75
CA LEU A 231 11.29 13.28 7.93
C LEU A 231 11.82 14.71 8.14
N LYS A 232 13.09 14.86 8.55
CA LYS A 232 13.73 16.17 8.77
C LYS A 232 14.25 16.78 7.46
N LEU A 233 14.50 15.95 6.45
CA LEU A 233 14.94 16.38 5.12
C LEU A 233 13.83 17.20 4.45
N ARG A 234 14.00 18.52 4.43
CA ARG A 234 13.13 19.46 3.71
C ARG A 234 13.37 19.35 2.20
N GLY A 235 12.88 18.27 1.59
CA GLY A 235 12.82 18.16 0.13
C GLY A 235 11.72 19.05 -0.46
N ALA A 236 11.67 19.16 -1.79
CA ALA A 236 10.66 19.94 -2.51
C ALA A 236 9.21 19.45 -2.30
N ASN A 237 9.01 18.25 -1.75
CA ASN A 237 7.68 17.71 -1.43
C ASN A 237 7.63 16.96 -0.08
N PRO A 238 7.50 17.66 1.05
CA PRO A 238 7.51 17.08 2.39
C PRO A 238 6.43 16.02 2.63
N SER A 239 5.29 16.10 1.92
CA SER A 239 4.18 15.16 2.09
C SER A 239 4.50 13.75 1.58
N ALA A 240 5.21 13.64 0.45
CA ALA A 240 5.55 12.36 -0.15
C ALA A 240 6.56 11.57 0.69
N GLU A 241 7.51 12.26 1.33
CA GLU A 241 8.48 11.64 2.24
C GLU A 241 7.80 11.04 3.47
N VAL A 242 6.79 11.70 4.02
CA VAL A 242 6.00 11.14 5.14
C VAL A 242 5.36 9.82 4.75
N TYR A 243 4.77 9.72 3.56
CA TYR A 243 4.12 8.48 3.10
C TYR A 243 5.12 7.36 2.82
N ARG A 244 6.28 7.67 2.24
CA ARG A 244 7.39 6.71 2.09
C ARG A 244 7.88 6.21 3.43
N TYR A 245 8.05 7.12 4.37
CA TYR A 245 8.48 6.80 5.71
C TYR A 245 7.51 5.86 6.41
N TYR A 246 6.22 6.18 6.36
CA TYR A 246 5.13 5.34 6.86
C TYR A 246 5.18 3.92 6.31
N SER A 247 5.34 3.81 4.99
CA SER A 247 5.34 2.52 4.32
C SER A 247 6.44 1.58 4.79
N LYS A 248 7.53 2.09 5.37
CA LYS A 248 8.71 1.31 5.78
C LYS A 248 8.82 1.15 7.29
N VAL A 249 8.40 2.16 8.06
CA VAL A 249 8.45 2.10 9.52
C VAL A 249 7.31 1.26 10.09
N LEU A 250 6.10 1.36 9.53
CA LEU A 250 4.96 0.63 10.05
C LEU A 250 5.13 -0.90 9.98
N PRO A 251 5.59 -1.49 8.86
CA PRO A 251 5.86 -2.92 8.82
C PRO A 251 6.99 -3.33 9.79
N ALA A 252 8.04 -2.52 9.94
CA ALA A 252 9.08 -2.77 10.93
C ALA A 252 8.50 -2.88 12.35
N CYS A 253 7.58 -1.99 12.71
CA CYS A 253 6.90 -1.99 13.99
C CYS A 253 6.05 -3.25 14.20
N TYR A 254 5.41 -3.78 13.15
CA TYR A 254 4.63 -5.01 13.23
C TYR A 254 5.52 -6.21 13.48
N ILE A 255 6.60 -6.31 12.70
CA ILE A 255 7.60 -7.37 12.84
C ILE A 255 8.21 -7.31 14.24
N ALA A 256 8.65 -6.13 14.69
CA ALA A 256 9.18 -5.91 16.02
C ALA A 256 8.23 -6.37 17.12
N LYS A 257 6.94 -6.03 17.03
CA LYS A 257 5.94 -6.48 18.01
C LYS A 257 5.77 -7.99 18.02
N ASN A 258 5.70 -8.62 16.86
CA ASN A 258 5.62 -10.07 16.75
C ASN A 258 6.87 -10.77 17.32
N GLU A 259 8.05 -10.14 17.24
CA GLU A 259 9.30 -10.64 17.80
C GLU A 259 9.57 -10.22 19.26
N GLY A 260 8.60 -9.56 19.91
CA GLY A 260 8.65 -9.17 21.32
C GLY A 260 9.46 -7.90 21.62
N TYR A 261 9.69 -7.03 20.64
CA TYR A 261 10.40 -5.76 20.83
C TYR A 261 9.47 -4.64 21.32
N ILE A 262 10.03 -3.73 22.11
CA ILE A 262 9.45 -2.43 22.44
C ILE A 262 9.79 -1.46 21.31
N ILE A 263 8.82 -0.66 20.87
CA ILE A 263 9.03 0.35 19.84
C ILE A 263 9.34 1.68 20.52
N ASP A 264 10.57 2.17 20.39
CA ASP A 264 10.97 3.53 20.77
C ASP A 264 10.80 4.48 19.58
N PHE A 265 9.87 5.42 19.72
CA PHE A 265 9.63 6.49 18.75
C PHE A 265 9.76 7.88 19.41
N THR A 266 10.51 7.99 20.51
CA THR A 266 10.68 9.23 21.27
C THR A 266 11.19 10.39 20.40
N GLU A 267 12.05 10.08 19.43
CA GLU A 267 12.59 11.10 18.50
C GLU A 267 11.54 11.68 17.52
N LEU A 268 10.36 11.06 17.38
CA LEU A 268 9.26 11.59 16.57
C LEU A 268 8.47 12.69 17.30
N TYR A 269 8.60 12.86 18.62
CA TYR A 269 7.79 13.83 19.38
C TYR A 269 8.04 15.27 18.92
N GLY A 270 9.27 15.60 18.50
CA GLY A 270 9.61 16.92 17.96
C GLY A 270 8.99 17.24 16.58
N ILE A 271 8.41 16.27 15.89
CA ILE A 271 7.88 16.44 14.53
C ILE A 271 6.36 16.69 14.56
N ARG A 272 5.93 17.84 14.03
CA ARG A 272 4.55 18.34 14.03
C ARG A 272 3.87 18.30 12.65
N ILE A 273 4.04 17.20 11.92
CA ILE A 273 3.36 16.96 10.64
C ILE A 273 2.14 16.08 10.92
N SER A 274 0.94 16.36 10.36
CA SER A 274 -0.30 15.63 10.71
C SER A 274 -0.15 14.12 10.51
N GLY A 275 0.43 13.68 9.37
CA GLY A 275 0.76 12.28 9.16
C GLY A 275 1.61 11.71 10.30
N VAL A 276 2.67 12.40 10.75
CA VAL A 276 3.51 11.91 11.85
C VAL A 276 2.77 11.89 13.19
N ILE A 277 1.81 12.79 13.41
CA ILE A 277 0.95 12.78 14.60
C ILE A 277 0.09 11.51 14.62
N THR A 278 -0.54 11.17 13.50
CA THR A 278 -1.33 9.93 13.35
C THR A 278 -0.46 8.68 13.58
N LEU A 279 0.81 8.71 13.16
CA LEU A 279 1.74 7.59 13.36
C LEU A 279 2.01 7.41 14.84
N LYS A 280 2.35 8.49 15.54
CA LYS A 280 2.63 8.47 16.98
C LYS A 280 1.44 7.97 17.77
N LYS A 281 0.22 8.40 17.46
CA LYS A 281 -1.01 7.90 18.11
C LYS A 281 -1.11 6.37 17.95
N TYR A 282 -0.86 5.88 16.75
CA TYR A 282 -0.92 4.46 16.46
C TYR A 282 0.23 3.65 17.11
N LEU A 283 1.47 4.15 17.08
CA LEU A 283 2.60 3.48 17.74
C LEU A 283 2.46 3.44 19.27
N ASN A 284 1.89 4.48 19.88
CA ASN A 284 1.51 4.45 21.30
C ASN A 284 0.56 3.29 21.58
N LYS A 285 -0.45 3.11 20.73
CA LYS A 285 -1.41 2.01 20.86
C LYS A 285 -0.75 0.64 20.68
N LEU A 286 0.14 0.48 19.71
CA LEU A 286 0.89 -0.79 19.51
C LEU A 286 1.77 -1.16 20.71
N ASN A 287 2.19 -0.19 21.52
CA ASN A 287 3.01 -0.44 22.70
C ASN A 287 2.20 -0.86 23.94
N ASN A 288 0.90 -0.59 23.97
CA ASN A 288 0.00 -0.93 25.08
C ASN A 288 -0.76 -2.22 24.80
#